data_AF-A0A0R0HR27-F1
#
_entry.id   AF-A0A0R0HR27-F1
#
_cell.length_a   1.000
_cell.length_b   1.000
_cell.length_c   1.000
_cell.angle_alpha   90.00
_cell.angle_beta   90.00
_cell.angle_gamma   90.00
#
_symmetry.space_group_name_H-M   'P 1'
#
loop_
_entity.id
_entity.type
_entity.pdbx_description
1 polymer ?
#
loop_
_entity_poly.entity_id
_entity_poly.type
_entity_poly.pdbx_seq_one_letter_code
_entity_poly.pdbx_strand_id
1 'polypeptide(L)'
;MAEAAKPVNSADTSNPTPPMTIFAKSLPDVSKLKVFSGQNFCHWQEHVHILLDMNEVVFALSTPKPDVVVDNNQLQQWVQANKVCHHTLLSSLSNDLFDVYYSYKESKEI
;
A
#
# COMPACT_ATOMS: atom_id res chain seq x y z
N MET A 1 -26.12 35.82 -58.89
CA MET A 1 -26.25 35.06 -57.63
C MET A 1 -24.99 34.23 -57.47
N ALA A 2 -24.20 34.49 -56.44
CA ALA A 2 -23.05 33.72 -55.93
C ALA A 2 -22.35 34.69 -54.94
N GLU A 3 -22.96 34.91 -53.78
CA GLU A 3 -22.72 34.22 -52.51
C GLU A 3 -21.42 34.69 -51.83
N ALA A 4 -21.64 35.33 -50.69
CA ALA A 4 -20.69 36.10 -49.91
C ALA A 4 -19.95 35.20 -48.91
N ALA A 5 -18.62 35.16 -49.00
CA ALA A 5 -17.77 34.68 -47.91
C ALA A 5 -17.38 35.85 -47.01
N LYS A 6 -18.06 35.98 -45.86
CA LYS A 6 -17.68 36.90 -44.77
C LYS A 6 -16.67 36.23 -43.80
N PRO A 7 -15.91 37.02 -43.02
CA PRO A 7 -14.62 36.62 -42.47
C PRO A 7 -14.62 36.40 -40.94
N VAL A 8 -13.44 35.99 -40.46
CA VAL A 8 -12.79 36.32 -39.16
C VAL A 8 -13.44 35.76 -37.88
N ASN A 9 -12.70 35.01 -37.05
CA ASN A 9 -11.86 35.59 -36.00
C ASN A 9 -11.16 34.54 -35.12
N SER A 10 -9.96 34.92 -34.69
CA SER A 10 -9.31 34.64 -33.39
C SER A 10 -8.87 33.21 -33.06
N ALA A 11 -7.60 32.95 -33.42
CA ALA A 11 -6.70 32.15 -32.60
C ALA A 11 -6.41 32.87 -31.27
N ASP A 12 -6.41 32.11 -30.17
CA ASP A 12 -5.51 32.20 -29.01
C ASP A 12 -6.13 31.44 -27.83
N THR A 13 -6.17 30.12 -27.94
CA THR A 13 -6.33 29.23 -26.79
C THR A 13 -4.94 28.87 -26.27
N SER A 14 -4.37 29.78 -25.47
CA SER A 14 -3.24 29.45 -24.60
C SER A 14 -3.77 28.49 -23.52
N ASN A 15 -3.49 27.20 -23.72
CA ASN A 15 -3.85 26.15 -22.77
C ASN A 15 -2.75 26.08 -21.68
N PRO A 16 -3.03 26.40 -20.41
CA PRO A 16 -2.04 26.27 -19.35
C PRO A 16 -1.82 24.80 -19.03
N THR A 17 -0.60 24.32 -19.29
CA THR A 17 -0.15 22.99 -18.88
C THR A 17 -0.23 22.88 -17.35
N PRO A 18 -1.00 21.93 -16.79
CA PRO A 18 -1.09 21.79 -15.34
C PRO A 18 0.25 21.27 -14.78
N PRO A 19 0.67 21.74 -13.59
CA PRO A 19 1.91 21.29 -12.97
C PRO A 19 1.81 19.79 -12.71
N MET A 20 2.68 19.00 -13.34
CA MET A 20 2.92 17.62 -12.97
C MET A 20 3.41 17.61 -11.53
N THR A 21 2.49 17.36 -10.60
CA THR A 21 2.85 17.02 -9.23
C THR A 21 3.49 15.64 -9.34
N ILE A 22 4.81 15.62 -9.48
CA ILE A 22 5.59 14.42 -9.28
C ILE A 22 5.39 14.10 -7.80
N PHE A 23 4.37 13.33 -7.48
CA PHE A 23 4.34 12.52 -6.27
C PHE A 23 5.48 11.53 -6.44
N ALA A 24 6.72 12.00 -6.27
CA ALA A 24 7.80 11.15 -5.84
C ALA A 24 7.24 10.55 -4.56
N LYS A 25 6.81 9.29 -4.64
CA LYS A 25 6.28 8.53 -3.51
C LYS A 25 7.40 8.50 -2.49
N SER A 26 7.48 9.54 -1.66
CA SER A 26 8.38 9.56 -0.53
C SER A 26 7.92 8.39 0.31
N LEU A 27 8.78 7.38 0.42
CA LEU A 27 8.50 6.23 1.28
C LEU A 27 8.15 6.79 2.67
N PRO A 28 7.08 6.32 3.30
CA PRO A 28 6.68 6.78 4.61
C PRO A 28 7.86 6.56 5.54
N ASP A 29 8.17 7.59 6.31
CA ASP A 29 9.17 7.48 7.35
C ASP A 29 8.66 6.49 8.41
N VAL A 30 9.08 5.23 8.29
CA VAL A 30 8.74 4.14 9.21
C VAL A 30 9.19 4.44 10.63
N SER A 31 10.15 5.36 10.82
CA SER A 31 10.59 5.79 12.16
C SER A 31 9.48 6.47 12.96
N LYS A 32 8.40 6.90 12.29
CA LYS A 32 7.23 7.52 12.92
C LYS A 32 6.15 6.51 13.32
N LEU A 33 6.33 5.22 13.04
CA LEU A 33 5.37 4.22 13.51
C LEU A 33 5.37 4.24 15.04
N LYS A 34 4.29 4.73 15.62
CA LYS A 34 4.10 4.66 17.06
C LYS A 34 3.88 3.20 17.43
N VAL A 35 4.75 2.69 18.31
CA VAL A 35 4.63 1.36 18.89
C VAL A 35 3.21 1.17 19.46
N PHE A 36 2.56 0.09 19.07
CA PHE A 36 1.23 -0.25 19.55
C PHE A 36 1.30 -0.98 20.88
N SER A 37 0.67 -0.39 21.89
CA SER A 37 0.57 -0.93 23.25
C SER A 37 -0.90 -1.05 23.70
N GLY A 38 -1.82 -1.29 22.75
CA GLY A 38 -3.26 -1.43 23.03
C GLY A 38 -4.10 -0.15 22.93
N GLN A 39 -3.50 1.01 22.68
CA GLN A 39 -4.21 2.29 22.51
C GLN A 39 -4.11 2.78 21.07
N ASN A 40 -5.10 3.57 20.62
CA ASN A 40 -5.15 4.14 19.26
C ASN A 40 -5.14 3.08 18.14
N PHE A 41 -5.84 1.97 18.33
CA PHE A 41 -5.86 0.83 17.41
C PHE A 41 -6.14 1.24 15.96
N CYS A 42 -7.16 2.07 15.69
CA CYS A 42 -7.49 2.50 14.33
C CYS A 42 -6.33 3.25 13.65
N HIS A 43 -5.62 4.12 14.38
CA HIS A 43 -4.46 4.81 13.84
C HIS A 43 -3.30 3.85 13.59
N TRP A 44 -2.99 2.97 14.54
CA TRP A 44 -1.94 1.97 14.33
C TRP A 44 -2.24 1.07 13.13
N GLN A 45 -3.47 0.56 13.04
CA GLN A 45 -3.92 -0.32 11.96
C GLN A 45 -3.80 0.37 10.60
N GLU A 46 -4.26 1.63 10.47
CA GLU A 46 -4.15 2.41 9.24
C GLU A 46 -2.68 2.58 8.83
N HIS A 47 -1.80 2.90 9.77
CA HIS A 47 -0.37 3.06 9.50
C HIS A 47 0.30 1.75 9.05
N VAL A 48 -0.03 0.63 9.70
CA VAL A 48 0.45 -0.69 9.26
C VAL A 48 -0.10 -1.03 7.88
N HIS A 49 -1.38 -0.76 7.62
CA HIS A 49 -2.00 -1.04 6.33
C HIS A 49 -1.32 -0.27 5.19
N ILE A 50 -1.07 1.03 5.37
CA ILE A 50 -0.33 1.86 4.39
C ILE A 50 1.05 1.25 4.10
N LEU A 51 1.76 0.78 5.12
CA LEU A 51 3.07 0.15 4.92
C LEU A 51 2.98 -1.15 4.13
N LEU A 52 1.99 -1.99 4.42
CA LEU A 52 1.79 -3.24 3.68
C LEU A 52 1.35 -3.00 2.24
N ASP A 53 0.51 -1.98 2.01
CA ASP A 53 0.05 -1.60 0.67
C ASP A 53 1.21 -1.09 -0.18
N MET A 54 2.10 -0.28 0.39
CA MET A 54 3.29 0.20 -0.29
C MET A 54 4.31 -0.91 -0.62
N ASN A 55 4.26 -2.02 0.10
CA ASN A 55 5.04 -3.22 -0.20
C ASN A 55 4.30 -4.21 -1.10
N GLU A 56 3.05 -3.93 -1.49
CA GLU A 56 2.18 -4.80 -2.32
C GLU A 56 1.97 -6.21 -1.72
N VAL A 57 1.96 -6.34 -0.40
CA VAL A 57 1.86 -7.64 0.31
C VAL A 57 0.54 -7.85 1.06
N VAL A 58 -0.37 -6.86 1.05
CA VAL A 58 -1.66 -6.91 1.76
C VAL A 58 -2.46 -8.17 1.44
N PHE A 59 -2.35 -8.68 0.20
CA PHE A 59 -3.04 -9.90 -0.22
C PHE A 59 -2.75 -11.11 0.68
N ALA A 60 -1.57 -11.20 1.30
CA ALA A 60 -1.22 -12.30 2.20
C ALA A 60 -2.07 -12.35 3.48
N LEU A 61 -2.70 -11.22 3.87
CA LEU A 61 -3.62 -11.17 5.01
C LEU A 61 -5.03 -11.67 4.66
N SER A 62 -5.43 -11.57 3.39
CA SER A 62 -6.79 -11.91 2.93
C SER A 62 -6.86 -13.20 2.12
N THR A 63 -5.75 -13.66 1.56
CA THR A 63 -5.69 -14.87 0.75
C THR A 63 -5.17 -16.06 1.56
N PRO A 64 -5.80 -17.23 1.48
CA PRO A 64 -5.26 -18.43 2.11
C PRO A 64 -3.95 -18.82 1.44
N LYS A 65 -3.06 -19.46 2.20
CA LYS A 65 -1.83 -20.03 1.68
C LYS A 65 -2.13 -21.01 0.52
N PRO A 66 -1.56 -20.80 -0.68
CA PRO A 66 -1.74 -21.71 -1.81
C PRO A 66 -1.21 -23.11 -1.50
N ASP A 67 -1.78 -24.13 -2.14
CA ASP A 67 -1.26 -25.49 -2.06
C ASP A 67 0.00 -25.64 -2.94
N VAL A 68 1.03 -26.31 -2.42
CA VAL A 68 2.31 -26.58 -3.08
C VAL A 68 2.10 -27.31 -4.42
N VAL A 69 1.06 -28.16 -4.48
CA VAL A 69 0.78 -29.01 -5.63
C VAL A 69 0.23 -28.21 -6.82
N VAL A 70 -0.41 -27.07 -6.56
CA VAL A 70 -1.16 -26.31 -7.58
C VAL A 70 -0.27 -25.31 -8.30
N ASP A 71 0.46 -24.48 -7.54
CA ASP A 71 1.32 -23.43 -8.11
C ASP A 71 2.44 -23.06 -7.13
N ASN A 72 3.64 -23.59 -7.40
CA ASN A 72 4.82 -23.31 -6.57
C ASN A 72 5.19 -21.83 -6.57
N ASN A 73 5.01 -21.13 -7.70
CA ASN A 73 5.36 -19.72 -7.82
C ASN A 73 4.43 -18.85 -6.97
N GLN A 74 3.11 -19.09 -7.03
CA GLN A 74 2.16 -18.41 -6.15
C GLN A 74 2.43 -18.70 -4.68
N LEU A 75 2.79 -19.94 -4.33
CA LEU A 75 3.16 -20.28 -2.97
C LEU A 75 4.40 -19.48 -2.50
N GLN A 76 5.45 -19.40 -3.32
CA GLN A 76 6.65 -18.63 -2.97
C GLN A 76 6.33 -17.13 -2.79
N GLN A 77 5.52 -16.57 -3.68
CA GLN A 77 5.06 -15.19 -3.57
C GLN A 77 4.25 -14.96 -2.29
N TRP A 78 3.32 -15.86 -1.98
CA TRP A 78 2.54 -15.79 -0.75
C TRP A 78 3.41 -15.92 0.50
N VAL A 79 4.37 -16.85 0.53
CA VAL A 79 5.29 -17.05 1.67
C VAL A 79 6.14 -15.80 1.90
N GLN A 80 6.65 -15.20 0.82
CA GLN A 80 7.44 -13.97 0.92
C GLN A 80 6.57 -12.80 1.39
N ALA A 81 5.36 -12.65 0.85
CA ALA A 81 4.43 -11.60 1.26
C ALA A 81 4.01 -11.77 2.73
N ASN A 82 3.67 -12.99 3.15
CA ASN A 82 3.38 -13.31 4.55
C ASN A 82 4.58 -12.99 5.45
N LYS A 83 5.82 -13.27 5.03
CA LYS A 83 7.00 -12.92 5.84
C LYS A 83 7.13 -11.40 6.06
N VAL A 84 6.87 -10.61 5.02
CA VAL A 84 6.89 -9.14 5.11
C VAL A 84 5.76 -8.64 6.01
N CYS A 85 4.54 -9.14 5.83
CA CYS A 85 3.39 -8.81 6.69
C CYS A 85 3.68 -9.14 8.16
N HIS A 86 4.15 -10.36 8.43
CA HIS A 86 4.44 -10.86 9.76
C HIS A 86 5.49 -10.00 10.46
N HIS A 87 6.59 -9.71 9.76
CA HIS A 87 7.64 -8.85 10.29
C HIS A 87 7.12 -7.43 10.58
N THR A 88 6.34 -6.85 9.67
CA THR A 88 5.79 -5.49 9.82
C THR A 88 4.87 -5.42 11.03
N LEU A 89 3.92 -6.35 11.16
CA LEU A 89 3.01 -6.44 12.29
C LEU A 89 3.80 -6.55 13.60
N LEU A 90 4.65 -7.56 13.73
CA LEU A 90 5.45 -7.77 14.95
C LEU A 90 6.34 -6.56 15.29
N SER A 91 7.01 -5.96 14.30
CA SER A 91 7.89 -4.81 14.53
C SER A 91 7.15 -3.57 15.05
N SER A 92 5.85 -3.49 14.82
CA SER A 92 5.02 -2.37 15.24
C SER A 92 4.39 -2.54 16.63
N LEU A 93 4.49 -3.74 17.23
CA LEU A 93 3.94 -4.06 18.55
C LEU A 93 4.91 -3.67 19.68
N SER A 94 4.38 -3.36 20.85
CA SER A 94 5.18 -3.26 22.08
C SER A 94 5.73 -4.63 22.48
N ASN A 95 6.83 -4.66 23.25
CA ASN A 95 7.46 -5.91 23.69
C ASN A 95 6.45 -6.90 24.33
N ASP A 96 5.57 -6.41 25.20
CA ASP A 96 4.55 -7.24 25.85
C ASP A 96 3.58 -7.93 24.85
N LEU A 97 3.27 -7.26 23.73
CA LEU A 97 2.41 -7.81 22.68
C LEU A 97 3.23 -8.66 21.69
N PHE A 98 4.47 -8.26 21.41
CA PHE A 98 5.39 -9.01 20.56
C PHE A 98 5.54 -10.44 21.08
N ASP A 99 5.80 -10.64 22.37
CA ASP A 99 6.02 -11.97 22.95
C ASP A 99 4.78 -12.88 22.82
N VAL A 100 3.58 -12.29 22.89
CA VAL A 100 2.31 -13.02 22.69
C VAL A 100 2.14 -13.42 21.22
N TYR A 101 2.31 -12.47 20.31
CA TYR A 101 2.04 -12.66 18.89
C TYR A 101 3.19 -13.31 18.10
N TYR A 102 4.40 -13.37 18.66
CA TYR A 102 5.56 -13.97 18.01
C TYR A 102 5.39 -15.46 17.69
N SER A 103 4.54 -16.16 18.47
CA SER A 103 4.30 -17.59 18.31
C SER A 103 3.44 -17.96 17.08
N TYR A 104 2.74 -16.98 16.50
CA TYR A 104 1.92 -17.18 15.32
C TYR A 104 2.78 -17.35 14.08
N LYS A 105 2.33 -18.18 13.13
CA LYS A 105 3.11 -18.50 11.92
C LYS A 105 2.62 -17.71 10.71
N GLU A 106 1.36 -17.30 10.73
CA GLU A 106 0.73 -16.56 9.66
C GLU A 106 0.32 -15.18 10.14
N SER A 107 0.58 -14.17 9.32
CA SER A 107 0.31 -12.77 9.62
C SER A 107 -1.18 -12.50 9.84
N LYS A 108 -2.05 -13.32 9.26
CA LYS A 108 -3.51 -13.21 9.39
C LYS A 108 -4.02 -13.54 10.81
N GLU A 109 -3.18 -14.16 11.64
CA GLU A 109 -3.53 -14.58 12.99
C GLU A 109 -3.11 -13.55 14.06
N ILE A 110 -2.37 -12.51 13.66
CA ILE A 110 -1.96 -11.35 14.48
C ILE A 110 -3.00 -10.23 14.30
#